data_AF-A0A962R8B1-F1
#
_entry.id   AF-A0A962R8B1-F1
#
_cell.length_a   1.000
_cell.length_b   1.000
_cell.length_c   1.000
_cell.angle_alpha   90.00
_cell.angle_beta   90.00
_cell.angle_gamma   90.00
#
_symmetry.space_group_name_H-M   'P 1'
#
loop_
_entity.id
_entity.type
_entity.pdbx_description
1 polymer ?
#
loop_
_entity_poly.entity_id
_entity_poly.type
_entity_poly.pdbx_seq_one_letter_code
_entity_poly.pdbx_strand_id
1 'polypeptide(L)'
;MSNLRRLLSRTLLIPIVIAMAPYAANAALYTLTDLGTLPGDANSIAHGINAFGVITGRSDSGIGPDGQAYRWQGNTMTGLGTLGGTESTGWAISDDGTVVGNAQNGSGQYRAFYDDGSMHDLGTLGGTDSYARDISNGGQIVGDAQTGAGDYHAALWSGGGVTDLGTLGGAGSYGMAINESGVTVGYSLLSDGTTNEAFIWDQSNGMQGLGNLGGTNSEAHDINDSGAIVGFSNVSGGEVRGFMYTDGGGMVDLGSLGGDEGSRAFAINNSGQIVGHSSYVSGMPMTHAFLYEDGGIVDLNTLLVGADGWNLIDARDINDAGQIVGFAMFDGQVRGFLLTETTIDESVPLPGTAWLFMGAIGLMLRRSRD
;
A
#
# COMPACT_ATOMS: atom_id res chain seq x y z
N MET A 1 -40.24 -32.07 69.18
CA MET A 1 -41.58 -31.49 68.89
C MET A 1 -41.41 -30.02 68.59
N SER A 2 -41.92 -29.60 67.43
CA SER A 2 -42.39 -28.26 67.05
C SER A 2 -41.49 -27.02 67.16
N ASN A 3 -41.18 -26.51 65.95
CA ASN A 3 -41.47 -25.15 65.48
C ASN A 3 -40.34 -24.10 65.38
N LEU A 4 -40.20 -23.67 64.12
CA LEU A 4 -40.10 -22.28 63.63
C LEU A 4 -38.69 -21.76 63.29
N ARG A 5 -38.40 -21.60 61.99
CA ARG A 5 -38.44 -20.29 61.31
C ARG A 5 -38.08 -20.41 59.82
N ARG A 6 -38.99 -19.91 58.97
CA ARG A 6 -38.76 -19.58 57.56
C ARG A 6 -37.68 -18.50 57.47
N LEU A 7 -36.71 -18.65 56.56
CA LEU A 7 -36.01 -17.52 55.97
C LEU A 7 -36.15 -17.59 54.44
N LEU A 8 -36.69 -16.52 53.88
CA LEU A 8 -36.95 -16.31 52.47
C LEU A 8 -35.64 -16.09 51.71
N SER A 9 -35.52 -16.76 50.57
CA SER A 9 -34.55 -16.48 49.51
C SER A 9 -34.67 -15.03 49.05
N ARG A 10 -33.55 -14.29 49.07
CA ARG A 10 -33.37 -13.04 48.33
C ARG A 10 -32.11 -13.20 47.47
N THR A 11 -32.31 -13.73 46.26
CA THR A 11 -31.29 -13.67 45.20
C THR A 11 -31.17 -12.22 44.76
N LEU A 12 -30.08 -11.56 45.15
CA LEU A 12 -29.73 -10.23 44.68
C LEU A 12 -29.11 -10.38 43.28
N LEU A 13 -29.89 -10.12 42.22
CA LEU A 13 -29.33 -9.93 40.89
C LEU A 13 -28.59 -8.57 40.88
N ILE A 14 -27.26 -8.62 40.85
CA ILE A 14 -26.43 -7.45 40.52
C ILE A 14 -26.47 -7.33 39.00
N PRO A 15 -27.02 -6.26 38.40
CA PRO A 15 -26.81 -6.02 36.98
C PRO A 15 -25.32 -5.69 36.80
N ILE A 16 -24.59 -6.58 36.14
CA ILE A 16 -23.29 -6.26 35.58
C ILE A 16 -23.58 -5.30 34.42
N VAL A 17 -23.52 -4.00 34.70
CA VAL A 17 -23.41 -2.99 33.66
C VAL A 17 -21.98 -3.07 33.17
N ILE A 18 -21.75 -3.77 32.06
CA ILE A 18 -20.54 -3.57 31.27
C ILE A 18 -20.69 -2.17 30.67
N ALA A 19 -20.16 -1.17 31.37
CA ALA A 19 -19.94 0.14 30.79
C ALA A 19 -18.85 -0.07 29.72
N MET A 20 -19.26 -0.27 28.47
CA MET A 20 -18.39 0.06 27.35
C MET A 20 -18.17 1.57 27.45
N ALA A 21 -16.98 1.96 27.90
CA ALA A 21 -16.54 3.32 27.68
C ALA A 21 -16.65 3.57 26.16
N PRO A 22 -17.20 4.71 25.71
CA PRO A 22 -17.01 5.09 24.33
C PRO A 22 -15.51 5.25 24.15
N TYR A 23 -14.89 4.33 23.42
CA TYR A 23 -13.56 4.56 22.86
C TYR A 23 -13.77 5.70 21.85
N ALA A 24 -13.56 6.93 22.31
CA ALA A 24 -13.25 8.01 21.40
C ALA A 24 -11.82 7.72 20.94
N ALA A 25 -11.68 6.85 19.94
CA ALA A 25 -10.47 6.85 19.15
C ALA A 25 -10.39 8.26 18.55
N ASN A 26 -9.35 9.01 18.90
CA ASN A 26 -8.97 10.16 18.08
C ASN A 26 -8.61 9.56 16.73
N ALA A 27 -9.55 9.56 15.79
CA ALA A 27 -9.24 9.17 14.43
C ALA A 27 -8.13 10.10 13.93
N ALA A 28 -7.01 9.53 13.49
CA ALA A 28 -5.93 10.28 12.89
C ALA A 28 -6.51 11.12 11.73
N LEU A 29 -6.21 12.42 11.73
CA LEU A 29 -6.54 13.31 10.63
C LEU A 29 -5.29 13.58 9.83
N TYR A 30 -5.45 13.91 8.55
CA TYR A 30 -4.33 14.17 7.65
C TYR A 30 -4.42 15.55 7.03
N THR A 31 -3.27 16.22 6.95
CA THR A 31 -3.06 17.31 5.99
C THR A 31 -2.49 16.76 4.70
N LEU A 32 -2.94 17.31 3.57
CA LEU A 32 -2.46 16.93 2.24
C LEU A 32 -1.43 17.95 1.74
N THR A 33 -0.30 17.44 1.27
CA THR A 33 0.69 18.19 0.49
C THR A 33 0.64 17.74 -0.96
N ASP A 34 0.39 18.70 -1.86
CA ASP A 34 0.49 18.52 -3.30
C ASP A 34 1.96 18.46 -3.71
N LEU A 35 2.37 17.38 -4.37
CA LEU A 35 3.77 17.20 -4.79
C LEU A 35 4.15 18.07 -5.99
N GLY A 36 3.16 18.57 -6.74
CA GLY A 36 3.38 19.27 -8.01
C GLY A 36 3.68 18.31 -9.16
N THR A 37 4.27 18.85 -10.23
CA THR A 37 4.74 18.12 -11.41
C THR A 37 6.12 18.63 -11.80
N LEU A 38 6.81 17.92 -12.68
CA LEU A 38 7.99 18.47 -13.34
C LEU A 38 7.59 19.63 -14.27
N PRO A 39 8.50 20.59 -14.55
CA PRO A 39 8.18 21.72 -15.41
C PRO A 39 7.70 21.29 -16.81
N GLY A 40 6.44 21.61 -17.14
CA GLY A 40 5.81 21.28 -18.42
C GLY A 40 4.86 20.09 -18.38
N ASP A 41 4.86 19.33 -17.29
CA ASP A 41 4.00 18.16 -17.10
C ASP A 41 2.64 18.54 -16.50
N ALA A 42 1.65 17.69 -16.78
CA ALA A 42 0.27 17.87 -16.33
C ALA A 42 -0.10 16.95 -15.17
N ASN A 43 0.53 15.78 -15.07
CA ASN A 43 0.22 14.78 -14.06
C ASN A 43 1.45 14.36 -13.26
N SER A 44 1.20 13.86 -12.05
CA SER A 44 2.19 13.16 -11.26
C SER A 44 1.56 12.04 -10.44
N ILE A 45 2.35 11.01 -10.18
CA ILE A 45 2.02 9.87 -9.32
C ILE A 45 3.19 9.68 -8.35
N ALA A 46 2.89 9.48 -7.06
CA ALA A 46 3.88 9.00 -6.09
C ALA A 46 3.76 7.49 -5.94
N HIS A 47 4.90 6.80 -5.98
CA HIS A 47 4.97 5.35 -5.87
C HIS A 47 5.61 4.90 -4.56
N GLY A 48 6.68 5.56 -4.10
CA GLY A 48 7.39 5.17 -2.88
C GLY A 48 7.85 6.35 -2.03
N ILE A 49 7.97 6.14 -0.73
CA ILE A 49 8.41 7.11 0.28
C ILE A 49 9.36 6.44 1.29
N ASN A 50 10.51 7.06 1.55
CA ASN A 50 11.44 6.54 2.57
C ASN A 50 11.14 7.09 3.99
N ALA A 51 11.90 6.65 4.99
CA ALA A 51 11.70 7.04 6.39
C ALA A 51 11.93 8.55 6.66
N PHE A 52 12.57 9.25 5.73
CA PHE A 52 12.85 10.69 5.82
C PHE A 52 11.86 11.56 5.04
N GLY A 53 10.80 10.97 4.48
CA GLY A 53 9.79 11.68 3.70
C GLY A 53 10.27 12.11 2.31
N VAL A 54 11.29 11.45 1.77
CA VAL A 54 11.71 11.61 0.37
C VAL A 54 10.88 10.67 -0.48
N ILE A 55 10.32 11.19 -1.58
CA ILE A 55 9.32 10.50 -2.39
C ILE A 55 9.86 10.27 -3.79
N THR A 56 9.56 9.13 -4.37
CA THR A 56 9.80 8.83 -5.80
C THR A 56 8.49 8.51 -6.52
N GLY A 57 8.51 8.60 -7.84
CA GLY A 57 7.34 8.33 -8.66
C GLY A 57 7.55 8.66 -10.12
N ARG A 58 6.48 9.06 -10.80
CA ARG A 58 6.46 9.46 -12.21
C ARG A 58 5.71 10.78 -12.41
N SER A 59 6.24 11.66 -13.24
CA SER A 59 5.57 12.88 -13.73
C SER A 59 5.45 12.82 -15.24
N ASP A 60 4.33 13.23 -15.83
CA ASP A 60 4.10 13.17 -17.29
C ASP A 60 3.16 14.26 -17.83
N SER A 61 3.14 14.42 -19.15
CA SER A 61 2.29 15.44 -19.80
C SER A 61 0.80 15.04 -19.88
N GLY A 62 0.45 13.82 -19.50
CA GLY A 62 -0.86 13.22 -19.73
C GLY A 62 -1.15 12.81 -21.18
N ILE A 63 -0.17 12.94 -22.08
CA ILE A 63 -0.32 12.60 -23.49
C ILE A 63 0.91 11.81 -23.97
N GLY A 64 0.72 10.51 -24.18
CA GLY A 64 1.73 9.66 -24.80
C GLY A 64 2.82 9.17 -23.83
N PRO A 65 3.87 8.50 -24.37
CA PRO A 65 4.93 7.86 -23.60
C PRO A 65 6.08 8.83 -23.26
N ASP A 66 5.90 9.70 -22.27
CA ASP A 66 6.89 10.74 -21.92
C ASP A 66 7.17 10.90 -20.42
N GLY A 67 6.66 10.00 -19.58
CA GLY A 67 6.79 10.17 -18.16
C GLY A 67 8.20 9.95 -17.65
N GLN A 68 8.56 10.73 -16.64
CA GLN A 68 9.89 10.72 -16.04
C GLN A 68 9.83 10.40 -14.56
N ALA A 69 10.75 9.55 -14.14
CA ALA A 69 11.06 9.28 -12.76
C ALA A 69 11.50 10.58 -12.08
N TYR A 70 11.06 10.80 -10.85
CA TYR A 70 11.46 11.96 -10.07
C TYR A 70 11.86 11.57 -8.65
N ARG A 71 12.62 12.46 -8.00
CA ARG A 71 12.80 12.52 -6.56
C ARG A 71 12.21 13.81 -6.03
N TRP A 72 11.32 13.73 -5.05
CA TRP A 72 10.69 14.86 -4.38
C TRP A 72 11.21 14.98 -2.95
N GLN A 73 11.74 16.14 -2.59
CA GLN A 73 12.23 16.44 -1.25
C GLN A 73 12.07 17.93 -0.97
N GLY A 74 11.52 18.28 0.20
CA GLY A 74 11.40 19.68 0.63
C GLY A 74 10.66 20.55 -0.38
N ASN A 75 9.50 20.10 -0.86
CA ASN A 75 8.68 20.80 -1.86
C ASN A 75 9.34 21.01 -3.23
N THR A 76 10.40 20.25 -3.52
CA THR A 76 11.10 20.32 -4.81
C THR A 76 11.06 18.97 -5.50
N MET A 77 10.49 18.91 -6.70
CA MET A 77 10.53 17.75 -7.59
C MET A 77 11.72 17.86 -8.54
N THR A 78 12.58 16.84 -8.56
CA THR A 78 13.75 16.76 -9.44
C THR A 78 13.63 15.53 -10.34
N GLY A 79 13.67 15.71 -11.66
CA GLY A 79 13.64 14.58 -12.60
C GLY A 79 14.96 13.82 -12.61
N LEU A 80 14.88 12.49 -12.70
CA LEU A 80 16.05 11.59 -12.73
C LEU A 80 16.53 11.29 -14.15
N GLY A 81 15.73 11.61 -15.17
CA GLY A 81 16.06 11.33 -16.56
C GLY A 81 15.74 9.90 -16.98
N THR A 82 16.42 9.42 -18.03
CA THR A 82 16.23 8.08 -18.62
C THR A 82 17.59 7.44 -18.93
N LEU A 83 17.60 6.18 -19.36
CA LEU A 83 18.80 5.50 -19.87
C LEU A 83 19.07 5.79 -21.36
N GLY A 84 18.62 6.97 -21.83
CA GLY A 84 18.74 7.42 -23.22
C GLY A 84 17.49 7.20 -24.08
N GLY A 85 16.42 6.63 -23.53
CA GLY A 85 15.09 6.54 -24.13
C GLY A 85 14.17 7.71 -23.72
N THR A 86 12.86 7.52 -23.85
CA THR A 86 11.87 8.60 -23.61
C THR A 86 11.15 8.53 -22.28
N GLU A 87 11.23 7.40 -21.56
CA GLU A 87 10.45 7.18 -20.35
C GLU A 87 11.27 6.63 -19.19
N SER A 88 10.85 6.97 -17.98
CA SER A 88 11.26 6.34 -16.73
C SER A 88 10.17 6.43 -15.66
N THR A 89 10.22 5.52 -14.70
CA THR A 89 9.36 5.48 -13.52
C THR A 89 10.20 5.06 -12.33
N GLY A 90 10.17 5.83 -11.24
CA GLY A 90 10.71 5.40 -9.94
C GLY A 90 9.61 4.68 -9.15
N TRP A 91 9.91 3.49 -8.63
CA TRP A 91 8.96 2.66 -7.89
C TRP A 91 9.20 2.70 -6.38
N ALA A 92 10.45 2.61 -5.95
CA ALA A 92 10.82 2.60 -4.54
C ALA A 92 12.08 3.41 -4.27
N ILE A 93 12.30 3.75 -3.01
CA ILE A 93 13.42 4.58 -2.56
C ILE A 93 13.90 4.14 -1.17
N SER A 94 15.18 3.88 -1.03
CA SER A 94 15.82 3.55 0.26
C SER A 94 16.11 4.80 1.11
N ASP A 95 16.46 4.60 2.37
CA ASP A 95 16.73 5.67 3.33
C ASP A 95 17.99 6.50 3.00
N ASP A 96 18.96 5.92 2.30
CA ASP A 96 20.11 6.65 1.76
C ASP A 96 19.75 7.53 0.54
N GLY A 97 18.52 7.41 0.05
CA GLY A 97 17.97 8.18 -1.05
C GLY A 97 18.14 7.55 -2.43
N THR A 98 18.64 6.31 -2.51
CA THR A 98 18.74 5.56 -3.77
C THR A 98 17.34 5.24 -4.29
N VAL A 99 17.04 5.67 -5.52
CA VAL A 99 15.75 5.37 -6.18
C VAL A 99 15.92 4.17 -7.10
N VAL A 100 14.98 3.24 -7.09
CA VAL A 100 14.93 2.15 -8.07
C VAL A 100 13.69 2.23 -8.94
N GLY A 101 13.80 1.70 -10.15
CA GLY A 101 12.65 1.57 -11.02
C GLY A 101 12.99 1.03 -12.40
N ASN A 102 12.28 1.50 -13.42
CA ASN A 102 12.55 1.15 -14.81
C ASN A 102 12.66 2.39 -15.72
N ALA A 103 13.56 2.34 -16.69
CA ALA A 103 13.76 3.40 -17.66
C ALA A 103 14.03 2.82 -19.05
N GLN A 104 13.60 3.52 -20.09
CA GLN A 104 13.91 3.14 -21.45
C GLN A 104 15.36 3.47 -21.79
N ASN A 105 16.04 2.53 -22.43
CA ASN A 105 17.33 2.78 -23.06
C ASN A 105 17.16 3.39 -24.48
N GLY A 106 18.27 3.75 -25.13
CA GLY A 106 18.24 4.32 -26.49
C GLY A 106 17.69 3.39 -27.60
N SER A 107 17.43 2.12 -27.29
CA SER A 107 16.74 1.17 -28.19
C SER A 107 15.25 0.99 -27.86
N GLY A 108 14.73 1.73 -26.86
CA GLY A 108 13.34 1.66 -26.41
C GLY A 108 13.03 0.46 -25.50
N GLN A 109 14.04 -0.27 -25.01
CA GLN A 109 13.86 -1.41 -24.10
C GLN A 109 13.78 -0.91 -22.67
N TYR A 110 12.93 -1.53 -21.85
CA TYR A 110 12.80 -1.18 -20.44
C TYR A 110 13.88 -1.86 -19.61
N ARG A 111 14.67 -1.07 -18.90
CA ARG A 111 15.77 -1.54 -18.08
C ARG A 111 15.52 -1.16 -16.63
N ALA A 112 15.68 -2.13 -15.73
CA ALA A 112 15.72 -1.89 -14.32
C ALA A 112 16.89 -0.95 -14.01
N PHE A 113 16.69 0.02 -13.14
CA PHE A 113 17.73 0.95 -12.73
C PHE A 113 17.77 1.14 -11.22
N TYR A 114 18.93 1.59 -10.73
CA TYR A 114 19.05 2.35 -9.48
C TYR A 114 19.66 3.72 -9.77
N ASP A 115 19.31 4.73 -8.99
CA ASP A 115 19.84 6.09 -9.08
C ASP A 115 20.30 6.54 -7.68
N ASP A 116 21.61 6.70 -7.51
CA ASP A 116 22.28 7.21 -6.30
C ASP A 116 22.82 8.64 -6.50
N GLY A 117 22.19 9.40 -7.42
CA GLY A 117 22.70 10.65 -7.97
C GLY A 117 23.06 10.54 -9.46
N SER A 118 23.14 9.31 -9.99
CA SER A 118 23.09 9.04 -11.42
C SER A 118 22.43 7.70 -11.73
N MET A 119 21.70 7.64 -12.84
CA MET A 119 20.96 6.44 -13.23
C MET A 119 21.88 5.33 -13.75
N HIS A 120 21.78 4.15 -13.16
CA HIS A 120 22.58 2.96 -13.46
C HIS A 120 21.68 1.79 -13.86
N ASP A 121 21.98 1.18 -15.02
CA ASP A 121 21.30 -0.01 -15.53
C ASP A 121 21.68 -1.26 -14.72
N LEU A 122 20.68 -2.02 -14.27
CA LEU A 122 20.84 -3.20 -13.43
C LEU A 122 21.04 -4.51 -14.22
N GLY A 123 20.82 -4.53 -15.53
CA GLY A 123 20.91 -5.75 -16.34
C GLY A 123 19.61 -6.57 -16.41
N THR A 124 19.67 -7.71 -17.10
CA THR A 124 18.55 -8.65 -17.31
C THR A 124 19.00 -10.09 -17.02
N LEU A 125 18.08 -11.05 -17.06
CA LEU A 125 18.38 -12.49 -16.98
C LEU A 125 18.76 -13.09 -18.36
N GLY A 126 19.30 -12.26 -19.25
CA GLY A 126 19.73 -12.64 -20.60
C GLY A 126 18.74 -12.26 -21.71
N GLY A 127 17.56 -11.76 -21.37
CA GLY A 127 16.59 -11.15 -22.30
C GLY A 127 16.82 -9.64 -22.49
N THR A 128 15.81 -8.92 -22.97
CA THR A 128 15.92 -7.48 -23.29
C THR A 128 15.42 -6.56 -22.20
N ASP A 129 14.38 -6.97 -21.47
CA ASP A 129 13.69 -6.10 -20.53
C ASP A 129 13.88 -6.50 -19.06
N SER A 130 13.71 -5.53 -18.17
CA SER A 130 13.80 -5.68 -16.71
C SER A 130 13.13 -4.51 -15.99
N TYR A 131 12.64 -4.75 -14.79
CA TYR A 131 11.94 -3.80 -13.95
C TYR A 131 12.35 -4.01 -12.49
N ALA A 132 12.85 -2.97 -11.82
CA ALA A 132 13.00 -2.97 -10.37
C ALA A 132 11.72 -2.42 -9.73
N ARG A 133 11.27 -3.06 -8.65
CA ARG A 133 10.03 -2.75 -7.93
C ARG A 133 10.29 -2.22 -6.53
N ASP A 134 11.28 -2.77 -5.85
CA ASP A 134 11.55 -2.43 -4.46
C ASP A 134 13.05 -2.57 -4.09
N ILE A 135 13.47 -1.89 -3.02
CA ILE A 135 14.85 -1.82 -2.53
C ILE A 135 14.89 -1.80 -0.99
N SER A 136 15.67 -2.71 -0.41
CA SER A 136 16.02 -2.68 1.03
C SER A 136 17.10 -1.63 1.32
N ASN A 137 17.22 -1.20 2.57
CA ASN A 137 18.30 -0.30 3.00
C ASN A 137 19.70 -0.93 2.93
N GLY A 138 19.77 -2.28 2.85
CA GLY A 138 21.00 -3.00 2.51
C GLY A 138 21.43 -2.90 1.04
N GLY A 139 20.64 -2.26 0.18
CA GLY A 139 20.91 -2.11 -1.26
C GLY A 139 20.57 -3.34 -2.09
N GLN A 140 19.80 -4.30 -1.54
CA GLN A 140 19.24 -5.41 -2.32
C GLN A 140 17.98 -4.92 -3.02
N ILE A 141 17.89 -5.16 -4.32
CA ILE A 141 16.81 -4.67 -5.18
C ILE A 141 16.07 -5.86 -5.76
N VAL A 142 14.75 -5.81 -5.74
CA VAL A 142 13.90 -6.88 -6.29
C VAL A 142 12.99 -6.37 -7.39
N GLY A 143 12.57 -7.28 -8.24
CA GLY A 143 11.67 -6.98 -9.36
C GLY A 143 11.53 -8.18 -10.29
N ASP A 144 11.50 -7.90 -11.59
CA ASP A 144 11.35 -8.92 -12.63
C ASP A 144 12.26 -8.63 -13.83
N ALA A 145 12.78 -9.69 -14.45
CA ALA A 145 13.69 -9.58 -15.58
C ALA A 145 13.43 -10.66 -16.61
N GLN A 146 13.59 -10.29 -17.87
CA GLN A 146 13.41 -11.21 -18.97
C GLN A 146 14.59 -12.17 -19.08
N THR A 147 14.29 -13.46 -19.19
CA THR A 147 15.26 -14.53 -19.44
C THR A 147 15.67 -14.56 -20.90
N GLY A 148 16.73 -15.29 -21.23
CA GLY A 148 17.12 -15.54 -22.63
C GLY A 148 16.06 -16.30 -23.45
N ALA A 149 15.07 -16.93 -22.79
CA ALA A 149 13.94 -17.58 -23.46
C ALA A 149 12.79 -16.61 -23.79
N GLY A 150 12.82 -15.39 -23.23
CA GLY A 150 11.79 -14.36 -23.43
C GLY A 150 10.75 -14.29 -22.30
N ASP A 151 10.80 -15.20 -21.34
CA ASP A 151 9.93 -15.22 -20.16
C ASP A 151 10.38 -14.22 -19.09
N TYR A 152 9.45 -13.72 -18.27
CA TYR A 152 9.75 -12.84 -17.14
C TYR A 152 9.83 -13.63 -15.84
N HIS A 153 10.97 -13.54 -15.16
CA HIS A 153 11.17 -14.16 -13.85
C HIS A 153 11.45 -13.09 -12.80
N ALA A 154 11.00 -13.35 -11.58
CA ALA A 154 11.34 -12.59 -10.39
C ALA A 154 12.87 -12.61 -10.24
N ALA A 155 13.44 -11.43 -10.02
CA ALA A 155 14.88 -11.22 -10.03
C ALA A 155 15.32 -10.44 -8.80
N LEU A 156 16.46 -10.85 -8.23
CA LEU A 156 17.15 -10.15 -7.16
C LEU A 156 18.47 -9.60 -7.68
N TRP A 157 18.62 -8.29 -7.66
CA TRP A 157 19.88 -7.62 -7.91
C TRP A 157 20.61 -7.35 -6.60
N SER A 158 21.83 -7.85 -6.49
CA SER A 158 22.70 -7.66 -5.33
C SER A 158 24.16 -7.84 -5.71
N GLY A 159 25.05 -7.03 -5.12
CA GLY A 159 26.49 -7.12 -5.35
C GLY A 159 26.92 -6.97 -6.81
N GLY A 160 26.13 -6.25 -7.63
CA GLY A 160 26.38 -6.05 -9.06
C GLY A 160 26.00 -7.24 -9.96
N GLY A 161 25.35 -8.26 -9.42
CA GLY A 161 24.80 -9.39 -10.16
C GLY A 161 23.28 -9.46 -10.08
N VAL A 162 22.69 -10.27 -10.97
CA VAL A 162 21.26 -10.59 -10.97
C VAL A 162 21.07 -12.10 -10.71
N THR A 163 20.15 -12.43 -9.82
CA THR A 163 19.79 -13.80 -9.47
C THR A 163 18.34 -14.05 -9.89
N ASP A 164 18.12 -15.13 -10.64
CA ASP A 164 16.79 -15.65 -10.96
C ASP A 164 16.20 -16.33 -9.71
N LEU A 165 15.03 -15.89 -9.27
CA LEU A 165 14.34 -16.44 -8.09
C LEU A 165 13.49 -17.67 -8.42
N GLY A 166 13.34 -18.01 -9.69
CA GLY A 166 12.56 -19.14 -10.18
C GLY A 166 11.06 -18.86 -10.27
N THR A 167 10.27 -19.91 -10.41
CA THR A 167 8.80 -19.85 -10.54
C THR A 167 8.15 -20.95 -9.70
N LEU A 168 6.83 -20.86 -9.52
CA LEU A 168 5.98 -21.93 -8.94
C LEU A 168 5.58 -22.99 -9.99
N GLY A 169 6.41 -23.17 -11.03
CA GLY A 169 6.23 -24.18 -12.07
C GLY A 169 5.58 -23.68 -13.37
N GLY A 170 5.06 -22.46 -13.39
CA GLY A 170 4.66 -21.78 -14.63
C GLY A 170 5.81 -21.05 -15.31
N ALA A 171 5.48 -20.33 -16.39
CA ALA A 171 6.45 -19.65 -17.24
C ALA A 171 6.97 -18.31 -16.67
N GLY A 172 6.37 -17.77 -15.62
CA GLY A 172 6.82 -16.47 -15.10
C GLY A 172 6.56 -16.20 -13.64
N SER A 173 7.27 -15.22 -13.11
CA SER A 173 7.20 -14.74 -11.75
C SER A 173 7.61 -13.26 -11.69
N TYR A 174 7.13 -12.56 -10.67
CA TYR A 174 7.33 -11.13 -10.50
C TYR A 174 7.57 -10.85 -9.02
N GLY A 175 8.76 -10.32 -8.69
CA GLY A 175 9.09 -9.86 -7.35
C GLY A 175 8.53 -8.46 -7.14
N MET A 176 7.82 -8.24 -6.03
CA MET A 176 7.13 -6.98 -5.75
C MET A 176 7.76 -6.20 -4.61
N ALA A 177 8.17 -6.88 -3.53
CA ALA A 177 8.75 -6.23 -2.35
C ALA A 177 9.81 -7.09 -1.67
N ILE A 178 10.68 -6.46 -0.89
CA ILE A 178 11.77 -7.09 -0.14
C ILE A 178 11.94 -6.41 1.22
N ASN A 179 12.01 -7.19 2.30
CA ASN A 179 12.30 -6.63 3.63
C ASN A 179 13.80 -6.57 3.94
N GLU A 180 14.17 -5.99 5.08
CA GLU A 180 15.58 -5.82 5.49
C GLU A 180 16.33 -7.13 5.77
N SER A 181 15.61 -8.26 5.88
CA SER A 181 16.21 -9.59 6.00
C SER A 181 16.45 -10.25 4.64
N GLY A 182 16.13 -9.57 3.54
CA GLY A 182 16.25 -10.10 2.18
C GLY A 182 15.16 -11.11 1.80
N VAL A 183 14.05 -11.13 2.54
CA VAL A 183 12.88 -11.94 2.20
C VAL A 183 12.07 -11.21 1.15
N THR A 184 11.83 -11.87 0.02
CA THR A 184 11.12 -11.32 -1.14
C THR A 184 9.71 -11.87 -1.20
N VAL A 185 8.76 -11.02 -1.58
CA VAL A 185 7.39 -11.43 -1.91
C VAL A 185 7.00 -11.00 -3.31
N GLY A 186 5.97 -11.64 -3.86
CA GLY A 186 5.45 -11.31 -5.18
C GLY A 186 4.40 -12.31 -5.63
N TYR A 187 4.33 -12.58 -6.93
CA TYR A 187 3.46 -13.62 -7.48
C TYR A 187 4.12 -14.39 -8.62
N SER A 188 3.69 -15.63 -8.82
CA SER A 188 4.16 -16.50 -9.90
C SER A 188 3.01 -17.19 -10.58
N LEU A 189 3.12 -17.36 -11.90
CA LEU A 189 2.22 -18.21 -12.65
C LEU A 189 2.43 -19.65 -12.25
N LEU A 190 1.32 -20.37 -12.05
CA LEU A 190 1.32 -21.81 -11.86
C LEU A 190 1.48 -22.55 -13.19
N SER A 191 1.70 -23.86 -13.12
CA SER A 191 1.89 -24.72 -14.29
C SER A 191 0.67 -24.78 -15.24
N ASP A 192 -0.50 -24.31 -14.81
CA ASP A 192 -1.69 -24.21 -15.66
C ASP A 192 -1.60 -23.04 -16.66
N GLY A 193 -0.65 -22.12 -16.46
CA GLY A 193 -0.39 -20.96 -17.31
C GLY A 193 -1.40 -19.83 -17.19
N THR A 194 -2.35 -19.90 -16.24
CA THR A 194 -3.44 -18.91 -16.09
C THR A 194 -3.63 -18.40 -14.68
N THR A 195 -3.13 -19.13 -13.69
CA THR A 195 -3.34 -18.80 -12.27
C THR A 195 -2.10 -18.13 -11.69
N ASN A 196 -2.27 -16.98 -11.05
CA ASN A 196 -1.23 -16.34 -10.25
C ASN A 196 -1.34 -16.78 -8.79
N GLU A 197 -0.23 -17.20 -8.19
CA GLU A 197 -0.16 -17.45 -6.76
C GLU A 197 0.89 -16.53 -6.12
N ALA A 198 0.49 -15.87 -5.03
CA ALA A 198 1.38 -15.09 -4.19
C ALA A 198 2.49 -15.98 -3.65
N PHE A 199 3.73 -15.49 -3.62
CA PHE A 199 4.86 -16.24 -3.09
C PHE A 199 5.62 -15.47 -2.02
N ILE A 200 6.33 -16.24 -1.20
CA ILE A 200 7.46 -15.79 -0.38
C ILE A 200 8.72 -16.52 -0.85
N TRP A 201 9.84 -15.81 -0.90
CA TRP A 201 11.14 -16.35 -1.30
C TRP A 201 12.20 -15.93 -0.28
N ASP A 202 13.03 -16.89 0.10
CA ASP A 202 14.27 -16.64 0.80
C ASP A 202 15.39 -17.55 0.25
N GLN A 203 16.63 -17.17 0.51
CA GLN A 203 17.80 -17.87 -0.02
C GLN A 203 17.91 -19.34 0.45
N SER A 204 17.34 -19.67 1.61
CA SER A 204 17.46 -20.99 2.23
C SER A 204 16.39 -21.98 1.76
N ASN A 205 15.20 -21.49 1.45
CA ASN A 205 14.03 -22.30 1.14
C ASN A 205 13.56 -22.14 -0.32
N GLY A 206 14.03 -21.12 -1.04
CA GLY A 206 13.56 -20.79 -2.38
C GLY A 206 12.12 -20.28 -2.40
N MET A 207 11.49 -20.31 -3.58
CA MET A 207 10.14 -19.79 -3.79
C MET A 207 9.09 -20.75 -3.21
N GLN A 208 8.18 -20.22 -2.41
CA GLN A 208 7.09 -20.95 -1.78
C GLN A 208 5.77 -20.22 -2.02
N GLY A 209 4.74 -20.93 -2.46
CA GLY A 209 3.39 -20.37 -2.62
C GLY A 209 2.72 -20.12 -1.25
N LEU A 210 1.98 -19.01 -1.16
CA LEU A 210 1.21 -18.62 0.02
C LEU A 210 -0.27 -19.06 -0.04
N GLY A 211 -0.70 -19.67 -1.16
CA GLY A 211 -2.10 -19.98 -1.41
C GLY A 211 -2.95 -18.73 -1.70
N ASN A 212 -4.25 -18.84 -1.47
CA ASN A 212 -5.24 -17.81 -1.76
C ASN A 212 -6.42 -17.85 -0.76
N LEU A 213 -7.35 -16.89 -0.87
CA LEU A 213 -8.56 -16.81 -0.03
C LEU A 213 -9.70 -17.75 -0.51
N GLY A 214 -9.37 -18.86 -1.15
CA GLY A 214 -10.32 -19.86 -1.66
C GLY A 214 -10.84 -19.60 -3.07
N GLY A 215 -10.32 -18.57 -3.76
CA GLY A 215 -10.56 -18.30 -5.18
C GLY A 215 -9.45 -18.84 -6.09
N THR A 216 -9.16 -18.11 -7.17
CA THR A 216 -8.15 -18.51 -8.17
C THR A 216 -6.80 -17.81 -7.95
N ASN A 217 -6.78 -16.46 -7.88
CA ASN A 217 -5.52 -15.72 -7.87
C ASN A 217 -5.16 -15.14 -6.51
N SER A 218 -3.87 -14.96 -6.28
CA SER A 218 -3.31 -14.16 -5.19
C SER A 218 -2.04 -13.45 -5.65
N GLU A 219 -1.82 -12.25 -5.14
CA GLU A 219 -0.61 -11.47 -5.38
C GLU A 219 -0.18 -10.77 -4.10
N ALA A 220 1.07 -10.96 -3.68
CA ALA A 220 1.68 -10.19 -2.60
C ALA A 220 2.35 -8.94 -3.19
N HIS A 221 2.10 -7.79 -2.58
CA HIS A 221 2.60 -6.49 -3.03
C HIS A 221 3.60 -5.87 -2.06
N ASP A 222 3.51 -6.17 -0.76
CA ASP A 222 4.44 -5.62 0.23
C ASP A 222 4.66 -6.54 1.43
N ILE A 223 5.78 -6.36 2.13
CA ILE A 223 6.22 -7.12 3.30
C ILE A 223 6.95 -6.21 4.29
N ASN A 224 6.52 -6.22 5.57
CA ASN A 224 7.24 -5.49 6.63
C ASN A 224 8.34 -6.33 7.29
N ASP A 225 9.13 -5.73 8.19
CA ASP A 225 10.28 -6.39 8.83
C ASP A 225 9.90 -7.50 9.80
N SER A 226 8.64 -7.53 10.25
CA SER A 226 8.11 -8.64 11.05
C SER A 226 7.70 -9.86 10.20
N GLY A 227 7.73 -9.73 8.87
CA GLY A 227 7.31 -10.75 7.92
C GLY A 227 5.80 -10.80 7.68
N ALA A 228 5.06 -9.74 8.05
CA ALA A 228 3.67 -9.59 7.65
C ALA A 228 3.61 -9.15 6.19
N ILE A 229 2.79 -9.85 5.39
CA ILE A 229 2.71 -9.67 3.94
C ILE A 229 1.32 -9.17 3.59
N VAL A 230 1.22 -8.19 2.69
CA VAL A 230 -0.06 -7.68 2.19
C VAL A 230 -0.14 -7.78 0.68
N GLY A 231 -1.36 -7.75 0.18
CA GLY A 231 -1.63 -7.83 -1.24
C GLY A 231 -3.11 -8.01 -1.51
N PHE A 232 -3.46 -8.77 -2.55
CA PHE A 232 -4.85 -9.12 -2.82
C PHE A 232 -5.02 -10.55 -3.30
N SER A 233 -6.20 -11.10 -3.07
CA SER A 233 -6.57 -12.45 -3.50
C SER A 233 -8.03 -12.52 -3.90
N ASN A 234 -8.36 -13.44 -4.80
CA ASN A 234 -9.75 -13.81 -5.07
C ASN A 234 -10.30 -14.63 -3.91
N VAL A 235 -11.47 -14.24 -3.42
CA VAL A 235 -12.28 -15.09 -2.52
C VAL A 235 -13.13 -16.08 -3.33
N SER A 236 -13.79 -17.02 -2.67
CA SER A 236 -14.60 -18.06 -3.33
C SER A 236 -15.74 -17.53 -4.21
N GLY A 237 -16.22 -16.30 -3.97
CA GLY A 237 -17.24 -15.63 -4.80
C GLY A 237 -16.68 -14.97 -6.07
N GLY A 238 -15.36 -14.92 -6.21
CA GLY A 238 -14.65 -14.30 -7.33
C GLY A 238 -14.25 -12.85 -7.10
N GLU A 239 -14.76 -12.21 -6.04
CA GLU A 239 -14.38 -10.85 -5.68
C GLU A 239 -12.89 -10.76 -5.33
N VAL A 240 -12.28 -9.61 -5.60
CA VAL A 240 -10.90 -9.32 -5.20
C VAL A 240 -10.92 -8.70 -3.81
N ARG A 241 -10.11 -9.22 -2.89
CA ARG A 241 -9.99 -8.71 -1.52
C ARG A 241 -8.54 -8.47 -1.18
N GLY A 242 -8.28 -7.34 -0.53
CA GLY A 242 -7.02 -7.12 0.17
C GLY A 242 -6.83 -8.18 1.24
N PHE A 243 -5.61 -8.69 1.39
CA PHE A 243 -5.28 -9.63 2.45
C PHE A 243 -4.11 -9.14 3.29
N MET A 244 -4.03 -9.67 4.51
CA MET A 244 -2.80 -9.73 5.29
C MET A 244 -2.46 -11.20 5.59
N TYR A 245 -1.20 -11.57 5.41
CA TYR A 245 -0.66 -12.89 5.73
C TYR A 245 0.38 -12.76 6.84
N THR A 246 0.33 -13.66 7.81
CA THR A 246 1.34 -13.79 8.88
C THR A 246 1.71 -15.25 9.09
N ASP A 247 2.95 -15.52 9.49
CA ASP A 247 3.35 -16.89 9.84
C ASP A 247 2.54 -17.39 11.04
N GLY A 248 2.04 -18.62 10.95
CA GLY A 248 1.11 -19.23 11.91
C GLY A 248 -0.33 -18.70 11.88
N GLY A 249 -0.58 -17.50 11.34
CA GLY A 249 -1.92 -16.92 11.15
C GLY A 249 -2.56 -17.23 9.79
N GLY A 250 -1.74 -17.42 8.76
CA GLY A 250 -2.19 -17.62 7.38
C GLY A 250 -2.74 -16.34 6.75
N MET A 251 -3.40 -16.48 5.60
CA MET A 251 -3.99 -15.38 4.84
C MET A 251 -5.36 -14.99 5.42
N VAL A 252 -5.52 -13.70 5.75
CA VAL A 252 -6.74 -13.12 6.31
C VAL A 252 -7.27 -12.03 5.38
N ASP A 253 -8.58 -12.08 5.11
CA ASP A 253 -9.30 -11.06 4.33
C ASP A 253 -9.44 -9.75 5.15
N LEU A 254 -9.02 -8.62 4.58
CA LEU A 254 -9.14 -7.29 5.19
C LEU A 254 -10.54 -6.67 5.00
N GLY A 255 -11.35 -7.21 4.10
CA GLY A 255 -12.63 -6.66 3.68
C GLY A 255 -12.50 -5.57 2.62
N SER A 256 -13.55 -4.76 2.46
CA SER A 256 -13.61 -3.59 1.57
C SER A 256 -14.34 -2.45 2.27
N LEU A 257 -14.29 -1.24 1.70
CA LEU A 257 -15.14 -0.14 2.17
C LEU A 257 -16.62 -0.48 1.93
N GLY A 258 -17.50 -0.09 2.87
CA GLY A 258 -18.91 -0.47 2.86
C GLY A 258 -19.63 -0.07 1.57
N GLY A 259 -19.98 -1.06 0.74
CA GLY A 259 -20.62 -0.86 -0.57
C GLY A 259 -19.73 -1.20 -1.76
N ASP A 260 -18.43 -1.35 -1.53
CA ASP A 260 -17.46 -1.69 -2.56
C ASP A 260 -17.36 -3.20 -2.75
N GLU A 261 -17.17 -3.60 -4.00
CA GLU A 261 -17.13 -4.99 -4.40
C GLU A 261 -15.70 -5.56 -4.42
N GLY A 262 -14.67 -4.72 -4.24
CA GLY A 262 -13.28 -5.16 -4.17
C GLY A 262 -12.35 -4.22 -3.40
N SER A 263 -11.22 -4.76 -2.96
CA SER A 263 -10.12 -3.99 -2.36
C SER A 263 -8.77 -4.59 -2.73
N ARG A 264 -7.72 -3.77 -2.70
CA ARG A 264 -6.32 -4.17 -2.88
C ARG A 264 -5.46 -3.44 -1.87
N ALA A 265 -4.65 -4.17 -1.11
CA ALA A 265 -3.59 -3.60 -0.27
C ALA A 265 -2.30 -3.50 -1.08
N PHE A 266 -1.62 -2.36 -0.98
CA PHE A 266 -0.38 -2.09 -1.71
C PHE A 266 0.84 -1.94 -0.83
N ALA A 267 0.69 -1.42 0.40
CA ALA A 267 1.81 -1.21 1.31
C ALA A 267 1.43 -1.41 2.78
N ILE A 268 2.39 -1.79 3.60
CA ILE A 268 2.31 -2.04 5.04
C ILE A 268 3.54 -1.50 5.76
N ASN A 269 3.35 -0.71 6.81
CA ASN A 269 4.47 -0.28 7.66
C ASN A 269 4.74 -1.25 8.82
N ASN A 270 5.81 -1.01 9.58
CA ASN A 270 6.20 -1.85 10.73
C ASN A 270 5.25 -1.75 11.94
N SER A 271 4.33 -0.79 11.94
CA SER A 271 3.24 -0.71 12.92
C SER A 271 2.01 -1.54 12.50
N GLY A 272 2.02 -2.12 11.30
CA GLY A 272 0.92 -2.92 10.75
C GLY A 272 -0.22 -2.09 10.15
N GLN A 273 -0.01 -0.79 9.91
CA GLN A 273 -0.93 0.02 9.14
C GLN A 273 -0.79 -0.33 7.66
N ILE A 274 -1.92 -0.53 6.97
CA ILE A 274 -1.93 -0.98 5.58
C ILE A 274 -2.66 0.05 4.74
N VAL A 275 -2.13 0.38 3.57
CA VAL A 275 -2.78 1.30 2.63
C VAL A 275 -3.05 0.64 1.29
N GLY A 276 -4.01 1.19 0.56
CA GLY A 276 -4.39 0.67 -0.74
C GLY A 276 -5.57 1.40 -1.34
N HIS A 277 -6.36 0.69 -2.14
CA HIS A 277 -7.67 1.19 -2.60
C HIS A 277 -8.78 0.19 -2.40
N SER A 278 -9.98 0.72 -2.29
CA SER A 278 -11.24 -0.01 -2.40
C SER A 278 -11.95 0.44 -3.69
N SER A 279 -12.67 -0.47 -4.33
CA SER A 279 -13.24 -0.27 -5.66
C SER A 279 -14.67 -0.79 -5.76
N TYR A 280 -15.56 0.01 -6.35
CA TYR A 280 -16.83 -0.47 -6.89
C TYR A 280 -16.61 -1.39 -8.11
N VAL A 281 -17.52 -2.33 -8.38
CA VAL A 281 -17.45 -3.16 -9.59
C VAL A 281 -18.02 -2.45 -10.81
N SER A 282 -17.40 -2.81 -11.95
CA SER A 282 -17.83 -2.69 -13.35
C SER A 282 -18.47 -1.36 -13.77
N GLY A 283 -17.64 -0.51 -14.37
CA GLY A 283 -18.10 0.56 -15.27
C GLY A 283 -18.04 1.98 -14.71
N MET A 284 -17.68 2.17 -13.43
CA MET A 284 -17.40 3.50 -12.87
C MET A 284 -16.01 3.55 -12.23
N PRO A 285 -15.15 4.52 -12.62
CA PRO A 285 -13.74 4.58 -12.25
C PRO A 285 -13.51 5.24 -10.89
N MET A 286 -14.34 4.93 -9.90
CA MET A 286 -14.20 5.52 -8.57
C MET A 286 -13.62 4.47 -7.63
N THR A 287 -12.29 4.48 -7.51
CA THR A 287 -11.62 3.84 -6.37
C THR A 287 -11.37 4.91 -5.31
N HIS A 288 -11.32 4.46 -4.07
CA HIS A 288 -11.05 5.31 -2.91
C HIS A 288 -9.83 4.77 -2.18
N ALA A 289 -8.85 5.64 -1.96
CA ALA A 289 -7.69 5.31 -1.16
C ALA A 289 -8.14 4.97 0.28
N PHE A 290 -7.60 3.89 0.84
CA PHE A 290 -7.92 3.49 2.21
C PHE A 290 -6.69 3.44 3.12
N LEU A 291 -6.96 3.53 4.41
CA LEU A 291 -6.09 3.10 5.51
C LEU A 291 -6.79 1.96 6.26
N TYR A 292 -6.08 0.86 6.49
CA TYR A 292 -6.49 -0.19 7.41
C TYR A 292 -5.68 -0.06 8.70
N GLU A 293 -6.41 0.08 9.80
CA GLU A 293 -5.87 0.22 11.14
C GLU A 293 -6.90 -0.35 12.13
N ASP A 294 -6.45 -0.86 13.28
CA ASP A 294 -7.31 -1.38 14.35
C ASP A 294 -8.36 -2.41 13.91
N GLY A 295 -8.05 -3.17 12.85
CA GLY A 295 -8.92 -4.24 12.34
C GLY A 295 -9.96 -3.79 11.31
N GLY A 296 -9.94 -2.53 10.86
CA GLY A 296 -10.92 -2.00 9.92
C GLY A 296 -10.34 -1.12 8.83
N ILE A 297 -10.99 -1.10 7.67
CA ILE A 297 -10.68 -0.21 6.54
C ILE A 297 -11.44 1.12 6.71
N VAL A 298 -10.73 2.23 6.57
CA VAL A 298 -11.25 3.60 6.60
C VAL A 298 -10.91 4.31 5.29
N ASP A 299 -11.88 5.06 4.75
CA ASP A 299 -11.68 5.87 3.55
C ASP A 299 -10.82 7.10 3.91
N LEU A 300 -9.65 7.21 3.30
CA LEU A 300 -8.72 8.33 3.55
C LEU A 300 -9.34 9.68 3.19
N ASN A 301 -10.27 9.74 2.24
CA ASN A 301 -10.97 10.98 1.88
C ASN A 301 -11.80 11.54 3.04
N THR A 302 -12.20 10.71 4.00
CA THR A 302 -12.95 11.13 5.19
C THR A 302 -12.07 11.69 6.31
N LEU A 303 -10.75 11.53 6.20
CA LEU A 303 -9.78 11.91 7.22
C LEU A 303 -9.01 13.20 6.88
N LEU A 304 -9.33 13.84 5.75
CA LEU A 304 -8.59 15.01 5.28
C LEU A 304 -9.06 16.32 5.94
N VAL A 305 -8.09 17.18 6.27
CA VAL A 305 -8.33 18.54 6.77
C VAL A 305 -7.84 19.56 5.73
N GLY A 306 -8.76 20.42 5.26
CA GLY A 306 -8.43 21.52 4.36
C GLY A 306 -8.04 21.09 2.93
N ALA A 307 -8.45 19.90 2.49
CA ALA A 307 -8.14 19.35 1.15
C ALA A 307 -9.34 19.45 0.19
N ASP A 308 -10.09 20.56 0.24
CA ASP A 308 -11.25 20.75 -0.64
C ASP A 308 -10.86 20.59 -2.13
N GLY A 309 -11.63 19.79 -2.87
CA GLY A 309 -11.40 19.52 -4.29
C GLY A 309 -10.47 18.33 -4.60
N TRP A 310 -9.82 17.75 -3.59
CA TRP A 310 -9.03 16.53 -3.75
C TRP A 310 -9.91 15.28 -3.62
N ASN A 311 -9.66 14.29 -4.47
CA ASN A 311 -10.24 12.96 -4.38
C ASN A 311 -9.14 11.91 -4.50
N LEU A 312 -8.75 11.28 -3.39
CA LEU A 312 -7.69 10.30 -3.30
C LEU A 312 -8.15 8.98 -3.88
N ILE A 313 -7.41 8.50 -4.88
CA ILE A 313 -7.77 7.32 -5.69
C ILE A 313 -7.03 6.09 -5.19
N ASP A 314 -5.72 6.21 -5.03
CA ASP A 314 -4.82 5.15 -4.58
C ASP A 314 -3.86 5.73 -3.54
N ALA A 315 -3.73 5.04 -2.40
CA ALA A 315 -2.56 5.13 -1.55
C ALA A 315 -1.61 4.00 -1.95
N ARG A 316 -0.36 4.34 -2.28
CA ARG A 316 0.62 3.42 -2.86
C ARG A 316 1.70 2.99 -1.89
N ASP A 317 2.06 3.85 -0.95
CA ASP A 317 3.10 3.56 0.02
C ASP A 317 2.87 4.30 1.34
N ILE A 318 3.38 3.73 2.44
CA ILE A 318 3.29 4.24 3.80
C ILE A 318 4.60 3.97 4.55
N ASN A 319 5.21 5.01 5.12
CA ASN A 319 6.40 4.82 5.95
C ASN A 319 6.06 4.57 7.43
N ASP A 320 7.07 4.23 8.23
CA ASP A 320 6.94 3.96 9.67
C ASP A 320 6.54 5.18 10.51
N ALA A 321 6.62 6.40 9.95
CA ALA A 321 6.10 7.60 10.57
C ALA A 321 4.60 7.84 10.25
N GLY A 322 3.95 6.91 9.54
CA GLY A 322 2.54 7.01 9.14
C GLY A 322 2.28 8.00 8.02
N GLN A 323 3.32 8.43 7.29
CA GLN A 323 3.16 9.28 6.12
C GLN A 323 2.77 8.43 4.92
N ILE A 324 1.73 8.85 4.20
CA ILE A 324 1.13 8.08 3.11
C ILE A 324 1.30 8.84 1.82
N VAL A 325 1.71 8.16 0.75
CA VAL A 325 1.79 8.74 -0.60
C VAL A 325 0.95 7.97 -1.59
N GLY A 326 0.64 8.61 -2.70
CA GLY A 326 -0.15 8.01 -3.77
C GLY A 326 -0.56 9.05 -4.80
N PHE A 327 -1.73 8.87 -5.41
CA PHE A 327 -2.27 9.85 -6.33
C PHE A 327 -3.77 10.07 -6.17
N ALA A 328 -4.18 11.27 -6.55
CA ALA A 328 -5.53 11.78 -6.42
C ALA A 328 -5.94 12.52 -7.70
N MET A 329 -7.24 12.73 -7.86
CA MET A 329 -7.76 13.73 -8.80
C MET A 329 -7.87 15.08 -8.09
N PHE A 330 -7.34 16.12 -8.73
CA PHE A 330 -7.46 17.51 -8.29
C PHE A 330 -7.61 18.41 -9.52
N ASP A 331 -8.68 19.21 -9.58
CA ASP A 331 -9.01 20.10 -10.70
C ASP A 331 -8.94 19.44 -12.10
N GLY A 332 -9.31 18.15 -12.18
CA GLY A 332 -9.31 17.38 -13.43
C GLY A 332 -7.95 16.81 -13.85
N GLN A 333 -6.92 16.94 -13.02
CA GLN A 333 -5.58 16.37 -13.23
C GLN A 333 -5.27 15.28 -12.20
N VAL A 334 -4.41 14.33 -12.57
CA VAL A 334 -3.87 13.34 -11.63
C VAL A 334 -2.67 13.96 -10.92
N ARG A 335 -2.69 13.99 -9.59
CA ARG A 335 -1.66 14.63 -8.77
C ARG A 335 -1.16 13.70 -7.69
N GLY A 336 0.17 13.60 -7.58
CA GLY A 336 0.83 12.94 -6.48
C GLY A 336 0.58 13.70 -5.18
N PHE A 337 0.33 12.98 -4.10
CA PHE A 337 0.13 13.57 -2.78
C PHE A 337 1.08 12.99 -1.74
N LEU A 338 1.29 13.76 -0.67
CA LEU A 338 1.82 13.31 0.62
C LEU A 338 0.80 13.64 1.70
N LEU A 339 0.36 12.64 2.45
CA LEU A 339 -0.42 12.81 3.67
C LEU A 339 0.51 12.77 4.88
N THR A 340 0.29 13.68 5.81
CA THR A 340 0.96 13.70 7.11
C THR A 340 -0.08 13.85 8.20
N GLU A 341 0.02 13.00 9.22
CA GLU A 341 -0.89 13.03 10.35
C GLU A 341 -0.85 14.40 11.03
N THR A 342 -2.03 14.88 11.42
CA THR A 342 -2.21 16.15 12.09
C THR A 342 -3.22 15.98 13.22
N THR A 343 -3.05 16.78 14.26
CA THR A 343 -4.08 17.00 15.26
C THR A 343 -4.75 18.33 14.97
N ILE A 344 -6.06 18.35 14.79
CA ILE A 344 -6.80 19.62 14.89
C ILE A 344 -6.68 20.13 16.32
N ASP A 345 -6.09 21.31 16.48
CA ASP A 345 -6.24 22.08 17.71
C ASP A 345 -7.74 22.36 17.90
N GLU A 346 -8.31 21.92 19.02
CA GLU A 346 -9.73 22.11 19.39
C GLU A 346 -10.14 23.60 19.41
N SER A 347 -9.20 24.53 19.25
CA SER A 347 -9.45 25.97 19.10
C SER A 347 -10.00 26.39 17.72
N VAL A 348 -9.98 25.51 16.70
CA VAL A 348 -10.49 25.81 15.36
C VAL A 348 -11.93 25.30 15.19
N PRO A 349 -12.89 26.13 14.75
CA PRO A 349 -14.26 25.68 14.48
C PRO A 349 -14.26 24.59 13.40
N LEU A 350 -14.75 23.40 13.76
CA LEU A 350 -14.91 22.28 12.84
C LEU A 350 -15.77 22.67 11.62
N PRO A 351 -15.44 22.20 10.40
CA PRO A 351 -16.32 22.29 9.25
C PRO A 351 -17.70 21.68 9.56
N GLY A 352 -18.77 22.23 8.97
CA GLY A 352 -20.16 21.87 9.27
C GLY A 352 -20.53 20.40 9.09
N THR A 353 -19.67 19.59 8.47
CA THR A 353 -19.82 18.14 8.29
C THR A 353 -19.48 17.32 9.54
N ALA A 354 -18.72 17.87 10.49
CA ALA A 354 -18.37 17.19 11.75
C ALA A 354 -19.56 17.04 12.73
N TRP A 355 -20.69 17.68 12.45
CA TRP A 355 -21.90 17.54 13.28
C TRP A 355 -22.55 16.16 13.20
N LEU A 356 -22.28 15.38 12.14
CA LEU A 356 -22.88 14.06 11.98
C LEU A 356 -22.34 13.00 12.96
N PHE A 357 -21.16 13.22 13.56
CA PHE A 357 -20.61 12.31 14.59
C PHE A 357 -20.84 12.78 16.03
N MET A 358 -21.14 14.07 16.24
CA MET A 358 -21.38 14.62 17.60
C MET A 358 -22.88 14.75 17.96
N GLY A 359 -23.79 14.63 16.99
CA GLY A 359 -25.24 14.85 17.18
C GLY A 359 -25.98 13.81 18.03
N ALA A 360 -25.38 12.66 18.35
CA ALA A 360 -26.03 11.62 19.16
C ALA A 360 -25.80 11.74 20.68
N ILE A 361 -24.97 12.68 21.15
CA ILE A 361 -24.50 12.71 22.55
C ILE A 361 -25.12 13.86 23.37
N GLY A 362 -25.84 14.79 22.74
CA GLY A 362 -26.42 15.98 23.41
C GLY A 362 -27.71 15.78 24.22
N LEU A 363 -28.36 14.60 24.18
CA LEU A 363 -29.71 14.43 24.75
C LEU A 363 -29.83 13.44 25.93
N MET A 364 -28.72 13.05 26.58
CA MET A 364 -28.77 12.17 27.77
C MET A 364 -28.11 12.72 29.05
N LEU A 365 -27.73 14.01 29.10
CA LEU A 365 -27.12 14.60 30.31
C LEU A 365 -27.94 15.69 31.01
N ARG A 366 -29.27 15.68 30.85
CA ARG A 366 -30.14 16.59 31.61
C ARG A 366 -31.38 15.90 32.16
N ARG A 367 -31.19 14.97 33.11
CA ARG A 367 -32.09 14.74 34.29
C ARG A 367 -31.65 13.53 35.12
N SER A 368 -30.68 13.75 36.01
CA SER A 368 -30.57 13.02 37.29
C SER A 368 -29.73 13.81 38.30
N ARG A 369 -30.21 15.02 38.62
CA ARG A 369 -29.99 15.66 39.91
C ARG A 369 -31.34 16.26 40.32
N ASP A 370 -32.09 15.50 41.08
CA ASP A 370 -32.77 15.87 42.33
C ASP A 370 -33.39 14.61 42.96
#